data_AF-A0A0R1TXK9-F1
#
_entry.id   AF-A0A0R1TXK9-F1
#
_cell.length_a   1.000
_cell.length_b   1.000
_cell.length_c   1.000
_cell.angle_alpha   90.00
_cell.angle_beta   90.00
_cell.angle_gamma   90.00
#
_symmetry.space_group_name_H-M   'P 1'
#
loop_
_entity.id
_entity.type
_entity.pdbx_description
1 polymer ?
#
loop_
_entity_poly.entity_id
_entity_poly.type
_entity_poly.pdbx_seq_one_letter_code
_entity_poly.pdbx_strand_id
1 'polypeptide(L)'
;MLTALDIVNRIFGYFNIQDRPKGRVFTIIAFFANFYLLYVAIANLRYEGYRIRGALFLALFVVMLYFIYLNFMYYFTTKKAPADISPKIERALGGSAKARQEAAEAFVQDETPTVGVFDESQLLPTTLLIGSRQQKNIDRLAKHMEDNGVMTLDYQGVSEQMLTEVAQKTAQPVLAMGTPVLVPFFELVQHGKRWIIRGGLNELDATELAEVVTVGLSPIDDAQDKFDLALASVTLSGGPQKEPGRSGLRDAFAKFTIDAKVAYVNPNK
;
A
#
# COMPACT_ATOMS: atom_id res chain seq x y z
N MET A 1 -15.73 23.01 19.30
CA MET A 1 -16.14 23.70 18.06
C MET A 1 -15.66 22.87 16.90
N LEU A 2 -16.55 22.39 16.04
CA LEU A 2 -16.17 21.61 14.86
C LEU A 2 -15.46 22.56 13.89
N THR A 3 -14.13 22.51 13.83
CA THR A 3 -13.40 23.27 12.82
C THR A 3 -13.59 22.59 11.47
N ALA A 4 -13.53 23.35 10.37
CA ALA A 4 -13.58 22.77 9.03
C ALA A 4 -12.51 21.68 8.83
N LEU A 5 -11.36 21.81 9.52
CA LEU A 5 -10.30 20.81 9.58
C LEU A 5 -10.74 19.49 10.23
N ASP A 6 -11.48 19.56 11.34
CA ASP A 6 -12.01 18.36 12.02
C ASP A 6 -13.06 17.64 11.17
N ILE A 7 -13.91 18.40 10.48
CA ILE A 7 -14.92 17.86 9.57
C ILE A 7 -14.24 17.16 8.39
N VAL A 8 -13.23 17.79 7.80
CA VAL A 8 -12.44 17.24 6.70
C VAL A 8 -11.70 15.98 7.13
N ASN A 9 -11.02 15.99 8.28
CA ASN A 9 -10.33 14.81 8.82
C ASN A 9 -11.30 13.67 9.15
N ARG A 10 -12.51 13.97 9.63
CA ARG A 10 -13.51 12.95 9.95
C ARG A 10 -14.17 12.36 8.70
N ILE A 11 -14.46 13.19 7.69
CA ILE A 11 -14.99 12.73 6.40
C ILE A 11 -13.95 11.86 5.69
N PHE A 12 -12.68 12.28 5.65
CA PHE A 12 -11.59 11.52 5.05
C PHE A 12 -11.00 10.41 5.93
N GLY A 13 -11.42 10.31 7.18
CA GLY A 13 -11.19 9.13 8.02
C GLY A 13 -12.27 8.07 7.82
N TYR A 14 -13.49 8.49 7.43
CA TYR A 14 -14.62 7.59 7.21
C TYR A 14 -14.59 6.93 5.83
N PHE A 15 -14.08 7.63 4.82
CA PHE A 15 -13.65 7.03 3.58
C PHE A 15 -12.15 6.73 3.71
N ASN A 16 -11.73 5.48 3.51
CA ASN A 16 -10.31 5.07 3.47
C ASN A 16 -9.59 5.65 2.22
N ILE A 17 -9.75 6.95 1.98
CA ILE A 17 -9.22 7.69 0.85
C ILE A 17 -7.76 7.97 1.18
N GLN A 18 -6.86 7.51 0.32
CA GLN A 18 -5.41 7.67 0.43
C GLN A 18 -4.96 9.14 0.53
N ASP A 19 -3.67 9.38 0.75
CA ASP A 19 -3.13 10.72 1.02
C ASP A 19 -3.24 11.71 -0.15
N ARG A 20 -3.32 11.23 -1.40
CA ARG A 20 -3.29 12.09 -2.59
C ARG A 20 -4.59 12.88 -2.81
N PRO A 21 -5.80 12.30 -2.71
CA PRO A 21 -7.04 13.08 -2.76
C PRO A 21 -7.23 13.96 -1.53
N LYS A 22 -6.78 13.53 -0.32
CA LYS A 22 -6.76 14.41 0.87
C LYS A 22 -5.88 15.63 0.62
N GLY A 23 -4.68 15.44 0.10
CA GLY A 23 -3.73 16.51 -0.23
C GLY A 23 -4.28 17.52 -1.25
N ARG A 24 -5.04 17.06 -2.26
CA ARG A 24 -5.76 17.93 -3.21
C ARG A 24 -6.77 18.84 -2.50
N VAL A 25 -7.60 18.26 -1.63
CA VAL A 25 -8.64 19.02 -0.93
C VAL A 25 -8.04 20.00 0.07
N PHE A 26 -7.00 19.59 0.82
CA PHE A 26 -6.27 20.50 1.70
C PHE A 26 -5.62 21.65 0.94
N THR A 27 -5.07 21.41 -0.26
CA THR A 27 -4.48 22.47 -1.10
C THR A 27 -5.53 23.50 -1.52
N ILE A 28 -6.73 23.05 -1.90
CA ILE A 28 -7.85 23.94 -2.26
C ILE A 28 -8.30 24.76 -1.04
N ILE A 29 -8.47 24.12 0.12
CA ILE A 29 -8.88 24.82 1.35
C ILE A 29 -7.80 25.84 1.75
N ALA A 30 -6.53 25.46 1.72
CA ALA A 30 -5.40 26.32 2.03
C ALA A 30 -5.33 27.52 1.09
N PHE A 31 -5.63 27.33 -0.20
CA PHE A 31 -5.72 28.43 -1.18
C PHE A 31 -6.74 29.48 -0.72
N PHE A 32 -7.98 29.09 -0.44
CA PHE A 32 -9.00 30.04 0.02
C PHE A 32 -8.69 30.65 1.39
N ALA A 33 -8.14 29.85 2.33
CA ALA A 33 -7.71 30.36 3.64
C ALA A 33 -6.60 31.41 3.52
N ASN A 34 -5.69 31.28 2.54
CA ASN A 34 -4.63 32.25 2.32
C ASN A 34 -5.17 33.62 1.88
N PHE A 35 -6.30 33.68 1.15
CA PHE A 35 -6.94 34.95 0.81
C PHE A 35 -7.54 35.69 2.01
N TYR A 36 -7.90 34.97 3.08
CA TYR A 36 -8.25 35.62 4.35
C TYR A 36 -7.03 36.33 4.97
N LEU A 37 -5.85 35.72 4.87
CA LEU A 37 -4.59 36.31 5.34
C LEU A 37 -4.24 37.58 4.55
N LEU A 38 -4.50 37.59 3.23
CA LEU A 38 -4.40 38.79 2.39
C LEU A 38 -5.37 39.89 2.83
N TYR A 39 -6.63 39.53 3.14
CA TYR A 39 -7.61 40.49 3.65
C TYR A 39 -7.13 41.16 4.95
N VAL A 40 -6.64 40.37 5.91
CA VAL A 40 -6.08 40.88 7.18
C VAL A 40 -4.86 41.78 6.93
N ALA A 41 -3.99 41.41 5.99
CA ALA A 41 -2.82 42.22 5.62
C ALA A 41 -3.24 43.61 5.11
N ILE A 42 -4.17 43.66 4.16
CA ILE A 42 -4.69 44.91 3.58
C ILE A 42 -5.40 45.75 4.64
N ALA A 43 -6.20 45.12 5.50
CA ALA A 43 -6.91 45.82 6.58
C ALA A 43 -5.93 46.52 7.54
N ASN A 44 -4.82 45.87 7.90
CA ASN A 44 -3.81 46.44 8.79
C ASN A 44 -2.92 47.49 8.10
N LEU A 45 -2.66 47.37 6.80
CA LEU A 45 -1.86 48.34 6.03
C LEU A 45 -2.53 49.71 5.91
N ARG A 46 -3.86 49.77 5.99
CA ARG A 46 -4.63 51.02 5.90
C ARG A 46 -4.47 51.93 7.12
N TYR A 47 -4.11 51.40 8.28
CA TYR A 47 -3.96 52.16 9.52
C TYR A 47 -2.49 52.40 9.84
N GLU A 48 -2.13 53.67 10.07
CA GLU A 48 -0.73 54.10 10.24
C GLU A 48 0.01 53.36 11.37
N GLY A 49 -0.64 53.10 12.50
CA GLY A 49 -0.05 52.37 13.63
C GLY A 49 0.08 50.85 13.44
N TYR A 50 -0.53 50.27 12.39
CA TYR A 50 -0.56 48.82 12.17
C TYR A 50 0.14 48.39 10.86
N ARG A 51 0.76 49.34 10.13
CA ARG A 51 1.42 49.08 8.84
C ARG A 51 2.47 47.97 8.90
N ILE A 52 3.27 47.91 9.98
CA ILE A 52 4.29 46.86 10.14
C ILE A 52 3.63 45.48 10.28
N ARG A 53 2.55 45.36 11.06
CA ARG A 53 1.80 44.11 11.18
C ARG A 53 1.17 43.72 9.85
N GLY A 54 0.60 44.69 9.13
CA GLY A 54 0.08 44.48 7.79
C GLY A 54 1.13 44.01 6.80
N ALA A 55 2.34 44.58 6.83
CA ALA A 55 3.46 44.15 6.01
C ALA A 55 3.94 42.73 6.34
N LEU A 56 3.97 42.34 7.63
CA LEU A 56 4.30 40.98 8.06
C LEU A 56 3.26 39.96 7.57
N PHE A 57 1.96 40.27 7.69
CA PHE A 57 0.91 39.41 7.14
C PHE A 57 0.98 39.34 5.62
N LEU A 58 1.32 40.44 4.94
CA LEU A 58 1.51 40.42 3.49
C LEU A 58 2.68 39.53 3.08
N ALA A 59 3.80 39.60 3.80
CA ALA A 59 4.95 38.72 3.57
C ALA A 59 4.58 37.24 3.80
N LEU A 60 3.86 36.95 4.89
CA LEU A 60 3.37 35.61 5.20
C LEU A 60 2.42 35.08 4.12
N PHE A 61 1.54 35.92 3.57
CA PHE A 61 0.66 35.58 2.44
C PHE A 61 1.46 35.14 1.22
N VAL A 62 2.49 35.88 0.84
CA VAL A 62 3.34 35.57 -0.32
C VAL A 62 4.09 34.25 -0.12
N VAL A 63 4.65 34.04 1.08
CA VAL A 63 5.33 32.79 1.42
C VAL A 63 4.37 31.60 1.38
N MET A 64 3.20 31.70 2.01
CA MET A 64 2.17 30.66 1.97
C MET A 64 1.65 30.41 0.55
N LEU A 65 1.47 31.46 -0.25
CA LEU A 65 1.03 31.36 -1.64
C LEU A 65 2.03 30.55 -2.48
N TYR A 66 3.32 30.76 -2.25
CA TYR A 66 4.37 29.98 -2.90
C TYR A 66 4.30 28.49 -2.52
N PHE A 67 4.10 28.15 -1.24
CA PHE A 67 3.91 26.75 -0.83
C PHE A 67 2.63 26.12 -1.37
N ILE A 68 1.54 26.90 -1.45
CA ILE A 68 0.28 26.44 -2.05
C ILE A 68 0.47 26.18 -3.54
N TYR A 69 1.23 27.04 -4.24
CA TYR A 69 1.61 26.82 -5.64
C TYR A 69 2.42 25.53 -5.83
N LEU A 70 3.42 25.27 -4.97
CA LEU A 70 4.17 24.01 -5.02
C LEU A 70 3.27 22.79 -4.79
N ASN A 71 2.39 22.85 -3.79
CA ASN A 71 1.41 21.78 -3.55
C ASN A 71 0.45 21.60 -4.73
N PHE A 72 0.02 22.68 -5.36
CA PHE A 72 -0.84 22.63 -6.55
C PHE A 72 -0.14 21.92 -7.71
N MET A 73 1.12 22.28 -7.97
CA MET A 73 1.95 21.61 -8.98
C MET A 73 2.14 20.12 -8.66
N TYR A 74 2.38 19.76 -7.39
CA TYR A 74 2.57 18.37 -6.96
C TYR A 74 1.30 17.51 -7.07
N TYR A 75 0.16 17.99 -6.59
CA TYR A 75 -1.07 17.19 -6.51
C TYR A 75 -1.93 17.22 -7.78
N PHE A 76 -1.84 18.29 -8.59
CA PHE A 76 -2.69 18.49 -9.77
C PHE A 76 -1.93 18.43 -11.10
N THR A 77 -0.59 18.45 -11.10
CA THR A 77 0.21 18.47 -12.33
C THR A 77 1.28 17.37 -12.33
N THR A 78 1.62 16.83 -13.50
CA THR A 78 2.69 15.82 -13.68
C THR A 78 4.07 16.46 -13.94
N LYS A 79 4.17 17.79 -13.89
CA LYS A 79 5.37 18.56 -14.23
C LYS A 79 6.03 19.10 -12.96
N LYS A 80 7.36 19.08 -12.90
CA LYS A 80 8.13 19.69 -11.81
C LYS A 80 7.95 21.22 -11.84
N ALA A 81 7.73 21.83 -10.68
CA ALA A 81 7.66 23.29 -10.56
C ALA A 81 9.03 23.92 -10.86
N PRO A 82 9.10 25.03 -11.63
CA PRO A 82 10.34 25.78 -11.76
C PRO A 82 10.71 26.40 -10.41
N ALA A 83 11.97 26.19 -9.97
CA ALA A 83 12.49 26.62 -8.68
C ALA A 83 11.84 25.97 -7.44
N ASP A 84 11.78 24.64 -7.41
CA ASP A 84 11.34 23.88 -6.24
C ASP A 84 12.37 23.90 -5.09
N ILE A 85 12.03 24.57 -3.99
CA ILE A 85 12.87 24.68 -2.77
C ILE A 85 12.53 23.56 -1.76
N SER A 86 11.50 22.75 -2.02
CA SER A 86 11.08 21.64 -1.15
C SER A 86 12.24 20.73 -0.72
N PRO A 87 13.19 20.35 -1.61
CA PRO A 87 14.32 19.49 -1.22
C PRO A 87 15.24 20.09 -0.14
N LYS A 88 15.34 21.43 -0.07
CA LYS A 88 16.18 22.14 0.92
C LYS A 88 15.47 22.25 2.27
N ILE A 89 14.16 22.50 2.25
CA ILE A 89 13.33 22.59 3.46
C ILE A 89 13.15 21.20 4.07
N GLU A 90 12.95 20.17 3.24
CA GLU A 90 12.86 18.77 3.68
C GLU A 90 14.13 18.29 4.39
N ARG A 91 15.32 18.65 3.88
CA ARG A 91 16.60 18.34 4.54
C ARG A 91 16.76 19.08 5.86
N ALA A 92 16.25 20.31 5.96
CA ALA A 92 16.34 21.11 7.18
C ALA A 92 15.36 20.63 8.28
N LEU A 93 14.21 20.06 7.88
CA LEU A 93 13.18 19.57 8.79
C LEU A 93 13.31 18.07 9.14
N GLY A 94 14.27 17.35 8.56
CA GLY A 94 14.61 15.96 8.92
C GLY A 94 13.55 14.89 8.59
N GLY A 95 12.38 15.26 8.08
CA GLY A 95 11.21 14.38 8.02
C GLY A 95 11.21 13.34 6.89
N SER A 96 11.85 13.58 5.75
CA SER A 96 11.67 12.70 4.58
C SER A 96 12.63 11.53 4.50
N ALA A 97 13.79 11.55 5.17
CA ALA A 97 14.73 10.42 5.08
C ALA A 97 14.19 9.18 5.81
N LYS A 98 13.63 9.38 7.01
CA LYS A 98 13.07 8.29 7.82
C LYS A 98 11.79 7.71 7.22
N ALA A 99 10.85 8.57 6.81
CA ALA A 99 9.62 8.13 6.14
C ALA A 99 9.89 7.43 4.79
N ARG A 100 10.91 7.86 4.04
CA ARG A 100 11.36 7.16 2.83
C ARG A 100 11.98 5.81 3.15
N GLN A 101 12.77 5.72 4.21
CA GLN A 101 13.38 4.47 4.64
C GLN A 101 12.32 3.47 5.14
N GLU A 102 11.36 3.92 5.95
CA GLU A 102 10.22 3.11 6.42
C GLU A 102 9.35 2.62 5.25
N ALA A 103 9.05 3.49 4.27
CA ALA A 103 8.35 3.09 3.06
C ALA A 103 9.16 2.06 2.25
N ALA A 104 10.47 2.27 2.08
CA ALA A 104 11.33 1.32 1.39
C ALA A 104 11.42 -0.03 2.11
N GLU A 105 11.46 -0.04 3.44
CA GLU A 105 11.45 -1.26 4.26
C GLU A 105 10.12 -2.01 4.12
N ALA A 106 8.99 -1.30 4.07
CA ALA A 106 7.68 -1.89 3.86
C ALA A 106 7.53 -2.63 2.51
N PHE A 107 8.27 -2.25 1.46
CA PHE A 107 8.29 -2.99 0.18
C PHE A 107 9.26 -4.18 0.15
N VAL A 108 10.16 -4.28 1.14
CA VAL A 108 11.20 -5.32 1.23
C VAL A 108 10.81 -6.41 2.23
N GLN A 109 9.89 -6.12 3.15
CA GLN A 109 9.50 -7.05 4.19
C GLN A 109 8.70 -8.21 3.59
N ASP A 110 9.34 -9.37 3.48
CA ASP A 110 8.77 -10.65 3.03
C ASP A 110 8.01 -11.36 4.17
N GLU A 111 7.47 -10.58 5.11
CA GLU A 111 6.67 -11.10 6.21
C GLU A 111 5.29 -11.46 5.66
N THR A 112 5.14 -12.73 5.33
CA THR A 112 3.85 -13.32 4.96
C THR A 112 2.97 -13.36 6.22
N PRO A 113 1.89 -12.56 6.28
CA PRO A 113 1.01 -12.55 7.42
C PRO A 113 0.37 -13.93 7.62
N THR A 114 0.29 -14.39 8.87
CA THR A 114 -0.36 -15.66 9.24
C THR A 114 -1.62 -15.39 10.06
N VAL A 115 -2.62 -16.26 9.89
CA VAL A 115 -3.83 -16.23 10.72
C VAL A 115 -3.62 -17.20 11.88
N GLY A 116 -3.78 -16.72 13.12
CA GLY A 116 -3.67 -17.56 14.32
C GLY A 116 -2.36 -17.40 15.09
N VAL A 117 -2.25 -18.10 16.21
CA VAL A 117 -1.04 -18.13 17.06
C VAL A 117 -0.29 -19.42 16.75
N PHE A 118 0.53 -19.39 15.71
CA PHE A 118 1.41 -20.50 15.34
C PHE A 118 2.86 -20.08 15.56
N ASP A 119 3.65 -20.95 16.21
CA ASP A 119 5.09 -20.73 16.28
C ASP A 119 5.70 -20.87 14.88
N GLU A 120 6.63 -19.99 14.48
CA GLU A 120 7.26 -20.08 13.16
C GLU A 120 7.90 -21.46 12.90
N SER A 121 8.36 -22.14 13.95
CA SER A 121 8.90 -23.51 13.89
C SER A 121 7.89 -24.59 13.46
N GLN A 122 6.60 -24.28 13.52
CA GLN A 122 5.49 -25.16 13.16
C GLN A 122 4.93 -24.85 11.77
N LEU A 123 5.49 -23.87 11.06
CA LEU A 123 5.03 -23.47 9.73
C LEU A 123 5.90 -24.09 8.64
N LEU A 124 5.27 -24.82 7.74
CA LEU A 124 5.91 -25.43 6.59
C LEU A 124 5.45 -24.74 5.30
N PRO A 125 6.38 -24.42 4.37
CA PRO A 125 6.01 -23.95 3.05
C PRO A 125 5.32 -25.07 2.26
N THR A 126 4.51 -24.70 1.28
CA THR A 126 3.83 -25.66 0.40
C THR A 126 4.30 -25.52 -1.03
N THR A 127 4.27 -26.62 -1.78
CA THR A 127 4.37 -26.58 -3.25
C THR A 127 2.97 -26.70 -3.83
N LEU A 128 2.57 -25.71 -4.62
CA LEU A 128 1.25 -25.61 -5.20
C LEU A 128 1.25 -25.92 -6.70
N LEU A 129 0.21 -26.59 -7.17
CA LEU A 129 -0.07 -26.80 -8.58
C LEU A 129 -1.28 -25.95 -8.99
N ILE A 130 -1.00 -24.96 -9.85
CA ILE A 130 -2.00 -24.00 -10.36
C ILE A 130 -2.27 -24.33 -11.83
N GLY A 131 -3.44 -24.94 -12.09
CA GLY A 131 -3.92 -25.19 -13.44
C GLY A 131 -4.60 -23.97 -14.08
N SER A 132 -4.99 -24.08 -15.35
CA SER A 132 -5.62 -22.97 -16.08
C SER A 132 -6.95 -22.51 -15.50
N ARG A 133 -7.72 -23.40 -14.87
CA ARG A 133 -8.99 -23.04 -14.21
C ARG A 133 -8.72 -22.30 -12.90
N GLN A 134 -7.77 -22.81 -12.12
CA GLN A 134 -7.28 -22.20 -10.89
C GLN A 134 -6.72 -20.81 -11.12
N GLN A 135 -5.90 -20.62 -12.16
CA GLN A 135 -5.39 -19.30 -12.54
C GLN A 135 -6.52 -18.29 -12.77
N LYS A 136 -7.58 -18.68 -13.51
CA LYS A 136 -8.75 -17.82 -13.70
C LYS A 136 -9.50 -17.52 -12.40
N ASN A 137 -9.45 -18.42 -11.42
CA ASN A 137 -10.03 -18.18 -10.10
C ASN A 137 -9.18 -17.19 -9.30
N ILE A 138 -7.85 -17.34 -9.33
CA ILE A 138 -6.90 -16.41 -8.70
C ILE A 138 -7.04 -15.02 -9.31
N ASP A 139 -7.12 -14.90 -10.64
CA ASP A 139 -7.30 -13.60 -11.30
C ASP A 139 -8.62 -12.92 -10.89
N ARG A 140 -9.70 -13.72 -10.72
CA ARG A 140 -10.99 -13.22 -10.22
C ARG A 140 -10.94 -12.81 -8.74
N LEU A 141 -10.25 -13.60 -7.92
CA LEU A 141 -10.02 -13.30 -6.52
C LEU A 141 -9.26 -11.99 -6.37
N ALA A 142 -8.17 -11.81 -7.13
CA ALA A 142 -7.41 -10.57 -7.16
C ALA A 142 -8.31 -9.38 -7.48
N LYS A 143 -9.11 -9.48 -8.54
CA LYS A 143 -10.06 -8.43 -8.89
C LYS A 143 -11.07 -8.15 -7.76
N HIS A 144 -11.64 -9.19 -7.14
CA HIS A 144 -12.58 -9.01 -6.04
C HIS A 144 -11.94 -8.37 -4.81
N MET A 145 -10.69 -8.72 -4.48
CA MET A 145 -9.94 -8.12 -3.38
C MET A 145 -9.65 -6.63 -3.65
N GLU A 146 -9.33 -6.26 -4.89
CA GLU A 146 -9.17 -4.85 -5.29
C GLU A 146 -10.50 -4.09 -5.22
N ASP A 147 -11.56 -4.62 -5.83
CA ASP A 147 -12.89 -3.98 -5.90
C ASP A 147 -13.51 -3.74 -4.50
N ASN A 148 -13.20 -4.60 -3.52
CA ASN A 148 -13.68 -4.49 -2.14
C ASN A 148 -12.67 -3.80 -1.19
N GLY A 149 -11.56 -3.27 -1.72
CA GLY A 149 -10.58 -2.51 -0.94
C GLY A 149 -9.77 -3.34 0.05
N VAL A 150 -9.69 -4.66 -0.14
CA VAL A 150 -8.82 -5.56 0.63
C VAL A 150 -7.36 -5.42 0.19
N MET A 151 -7.13 -5.06 -1.08
CA MET A 151 -5.82 -4.67 -1.59
C MET A 151 -5.91 -3.47 -2.53
N THR A 152 -4.79 -2.80 -2.77
CA THR A 152 -4.66 -1.74 -3.78
C THR A 152 -3.48 -2.03 -4.71
N LEU A 153 -3.58 -1.65 -5.98
CA LEU A 153 -2.53 -1.86 -6.99
C LEU A 153 -1.92 -0.53 -7.45
N ASP A 154 -1.62 0.36 -6.50
CA ASP A 154 -1.17 1.72 -6.73
C ASP A 154 0.16 2.07 -6.05
N TYR A 155 0.95 1.05 -5.73
CA TYR A 155 2.24 1.17 -5.05
C TYR A 155 2.12 1.86 -3.70
N GLN A 156 1.02 1.62 -2.96
CA GLN A 156 0.75 2.21 -1.65
C GLN A 156 0.82 3.76 -1.67
N GLY A 157 0.54 4.38 -2.83
CA GLY A 157 0.63 5.84 -3.03
C GLY A 157 2.06 6.40 -3.08
N VAL A 158 3.10 5.55 -3.15
CA VAL A 158 4.50 5.97 -3.14
C VAL A 158 4.93 6.57 -4.48
N SER A 159 5.84 7.56 -4.43
CA SER A 159 6.32 8.26 -5.62
C SER A 159 7.27 7.41 -6.47
N GLU A 160 7.30 7.64 -7.78
CA GLU A 160 8.15 6.88 -8.71
C GLU A 160 9.66 6.97 -8.42
N GLN A 161 10.12 8.09 -7.83
CA GLN A 161 11.50 8.25 -7.38
C GLN A 161 11.85 7.24 -6.28
N MET A 162 10.94 7.07 -5.32
CA MET A 162 11.07 6.10 -4.25
C MET A 162 11.03 4.66 -4.76
N LEU A 163 10.11 4.36 -5.69
CA LEU A 163 10.07 3.04 -6.32
C LEU A 163 11.39 2.73 -7.04
N THR A 164 12.03 3.74 -7.64
CA THR A 164 13.33 3.57 -8.32
C THR A 164 14.44 3.27 -7.31
N GLU A 165 14.47 3.96 -6.17
CA GLU A 165 15.42 3.69 -5.08
C GLU A 165 15.25 2.27 -4.53
N VAL A 166 14.01 1.84 -4.28
CA VAL A 166 13.69 0.48 -3.81
C VAL A 166 14.13 -0.57 -4.82
N ALA A 167 13.77 -0.41 -6.10
CA ALA A 167 14.11 -1.35 -7.16
C ALA A 167 15.63 -1.43 -7.39
N GLN A 168 16.36 -0.33 -7.26
CA GLN A 168 17.82 -0.31 -7.36
C GLN A 168 18.50 -0.97 -6.16
N LYS A 169 17.99 -0.73 -4.94
CA LYS A 169 18.56 -1.31 -3.71
C LYS A 169 18.34 -2.82 -3.61
N THR A 170 17.17 -3.29 -4.05
CA THR A 170 16.79 -4.71 -3.98
C THR A 170 17.19 -5.50 -5.22
N ALA A 171 17.41 -4.81 -6.35
CA ALA A 171 17.53 -5.40 -7.68
C ALA A 171 16.31 -6.28 -8.08
N GLN A 172 15.15 -6.06 -7.46
CA GLN A 172 13.93 -6.82 -7.69
C GLN A 172 12.80 -5.93 -8.26
N PRO A 173 11.80 -6.54 -8.94
CA PRO A 173 10.59 -5.83 -9.32
C PRO A 173 9.84 -5.32 -8.08
N VAL A 174 9.28 -4.12 -8.18
CA VAL A 174 8.39 -3.58 -7.15
C VAL A 174 6.95 -3.87 -7.54
N LEU A 175 6.26 -4.70 -6.76
CA LEU A 175 4.86 -5.01 -6.99
C LEU A 175 3.97 -3.80 -6.68
N ALA A 176 2.94 -3.57 -7.50
CA ALA A 176 1.98 -2.50 -7.26
C ALA A 176 1.17 -2.71 -5.98
N MET A 177 1.02 -3.96 -5.53
CA MET A 177 0.38 -4.29 -4.25
C MET A 177 1.27 -4.04 -3.03
N GLY A 178 2.57 -3.81 -3.21
CA GLY A 178 3.54 -3.82 -2.12
C GLY A 178 3.94 -5.25 -1.77
N THR A 179 3.63 -5.68 -0.56
CA THR A 179 3.90 -7.05 -0.08
C THR A 179 2.77 -8.00 -0.46
N PRO A 180 2.99 -9.34 -0.41
CA PRO A 180 1.93 -10.30 -0.57
C PRO A 180 0.77 -10.04 0.40
N VAL A 181 -0.46 -10.12 -0.09
CA VAL A 181 -1.67 -9.79 0.68
C VAL A 181 -2.36 -11.07 1.13
N LEU A 182 -2.72 -11.14 2.40
CA LEU A 182 -3.47 -12.29 2.95
C LEU A 182 -4.84 -12.43 2.28
N VAL A 183 -5.15 -13.65 1.82
CA VAL A 183 -6.50 -13.99 1.37
C VAL A 183 -7.41 -14.07 2.61
N PRO A 184 -8.54 -13.34 2.67
CA PRO A 184 -9.36 -13.25 3.89
C PRO A 184 -9.96 -14.57 4.36
N PHE A 185 -10.44 -15.38 3.41
CA PHE A 185 -10.95 -16.72 3.70
C PHE A 185 -10.19 -17.74 2.89
N PHE A 186 -9.71 -18.79 3.56
CA PHE A 186 -9.10 -19.95 2.92
C PHE A 186 -9.35 -21.21 3.75
N GLU A 187 -9.43 -22.34 3.06
CA GLU A 187 -9.58 -23.66 3.66
C GLU A 187 -8.88 -24.72 2.81
N LEU A 188 -8.48 -25.81 3.45
CA LEU A 188 -7.90 -26.98 2.80
C LEU A 188 -8.96 -28.07 2.74
N VAL A 189 -9.36 -28.46 1.53
CA VAL A 189 -10.41 -29.45 1.31
C VAL A 189 -9.87 -30.64 0.53
N GLN A 190 -10.25 -31.84 0.94
CA GLN A 190 -9.90 -33.06 0.24
C GLN A 190 -10.99 -33.44 -0.77
N HIS A 191 -10.66 -33.43 -2.07
CA HIS A 191 -11.51 -33.92 -3.15
C HIS A 191 -10.93 -35.21 -3.73
N GLY A 192 -11.33 -36.35 -3.16
CA GLY A 192 -10.77 -37.66 -3.51
C GLY A 192 -9.34 -37.79 -3.01
N LYS A 193 -8.37 -37.96 -3.92
CA LYS A 193 -6.93 -38.01 -3.60
C LYS A 193 -6.21 -36.67 -3.73
N ARG A 194 -6.95 -35.59 -3.94
CA ARG A 194 -6.36 -34.27 -4.20
C ARG A 194 -6.71 -33.33 -3.06
N TRP A 195 -5.72 -32.61 -2.59
CA TRP A 195 -5.87 -31.60 -1.57
C TRP A 195 -5.92 -30.23 -2.24
N ILE A 196 -7.03 -29.54 -2.06
CA ILE A 196 -7.35 -28.30 -2.79
C ILE A 196 -7.47 -27.17 -1.77
N ILE A 197 -6.73 -26.09 -2.03
CA ILE A 197 -6.94 -24.82 -1.34
C ILE A 197 -8.14 -24.15 -1.98
N ARG A 198 -9.19 -23.93 -1.19
CA ARG A 198 -10.26 -23.01 -1.57
C ARG A 198 -10.01 -21.66 -0.89
N GLY A 199 -10.35 -20.57 -1.56
CA GLY A 199 -10.26 -19.25 -0.96
C GLY A 199 -11.10 -18.19 -1.67
N GLY A 200 -11.35 -17.12 -0.95
CA GLY A 200 -12.32 -16.07 -1.28
C GLY A 200 -12.22 -14.87 -0.32
N LEU A 201 -13.12 -13.91 -0.48
CA LEU A 201 -13.33 -12.88 0.53
C LEU A 201 -14.08 -13.45 1.75
N ASN A 202 -14.87 -14.50 1.54
CA ASN A 202 -15.61 -15.24 2.55
C ASN A 202 -15.90 -16.68 2.08
N GLU A 203 -16.64 -17.44 2.87
CA GLU A 203 -16.96 -18.84 2.55
C GLU A 203 -17.90 -18.99 1.34
N LEU A 204 -18.80 -18.02 1.12
CA LEU A 204 -19.82 -18.08 0.07
C LEU A 204 -19.22 -17.86 -1.34
N ASP A 205 -18.15 -17.08 -1.44
CA ASP A 205 -17.45 -16.80 -2.71
C ASP A 205 -16.19 -17.65 -2.91
N ALA A 206 -15.91 -18.59 -2.00
CA ALA A 206 -14.71 -19.41 -2.01
C ALA A 206 -14.65 -20.34 -3.24
N THR A 207 -13.58 -20.21 -4.02
CA THR A 207 -13.32 -21.03 -5.22
C THR A 207 -12.02 -21.83 -5.09
N GLU A 208 -11.86 -22.87 -5.91
CA GLU A 208 -10.63 -23.69 -5.94
C GLU A 208 -9.45 -22.87 -6.50
N LEU A 209 -8.45 -22.56 -5.66
CA LEU A 209 -7.32 -21.70 -6.01
C LEU A 209 -6.07 -22.48 -6.40
N ALA A 210 -5.76 -23.59 -5.74
CA ALA A 210 -4.59 -24.42 -6.06
C ALA A 210 -4.74 -25.83 -5.50
N GLU A 211 -3.99 -26.78 -6.06
CA GLU A 211 -3.80 -28.10 -5.49
C GLU A 211 -2.48 -28.14 -4.71
N VAL A 212 -2.48 -28.70 -3.51
CA VAL A 212 -1.28 -28.85 -2.67
C VAL A 212 -0.62 -30.17 -3.02
N VAL A 213 0.64 -30.11 -3.47
CA VAL A 213 1.43 -31.29 -3.85
C VAL A 213 2.31 -31.75 -2.68
N THR A 214 3.01 -30.79 -2.07
CA THR A 214 3.90 -31.07 -0.93
C THR A 214 3.71 -30.07 0.19
N VAL A 215 3.97 -30.55 1.42
CA VAL A 215 4.10 -29.74 2.62
C VAL A 215 5.51 -29.95 3.15
N GLY A 216 6.31 -28.88 3.17
CA GLY A 216 7.75 -28.98 3.35
C GLY A 216 8.38 -29.85 2.26
N LEU A 217 9.04 -30.93 2.67
CA LEU A 217 9.70 -31.88 1.78
C LEU A 217 8.88 -33.15 1.52
N SER A 218 7.68 -33.27 2.09
CA SER A 218 6.87 -34.49 2.02
C SER A 218 5.64 -34.28 1.12
N PRO A 219 5.25 -35.31 0.33
CA PRO A 219 3.93 -35.33 -0.29
C PRO A 219 2.83 -35.11 0.76
N ILE A 220 1.79 -34.36 0.42
CA ILE A 220 0.75 -34.01 1.39
C ILE A 220 0.03 -35.24 1.96
N ASP A 221 -0.16 -36.28 1.16
CA ASP A 221 -0.80 -37.52 1.62
C ASP A 221 0.01 -38.19 2.75
N ASP A 222 1.33 -38.30 2.58
CA ASP A 222 2.24 -38.85 3.60
C ASP A 222 2.33 -37.97 4.85
N ALA A 223 2.16 -36.65 4.67
CA ALA A 223 2.23 -35.68 5.76
C ALA A 223 0.96 -35.72 6.63
N GLN A 224 -0.21 -35.84 6.00
CA GLN A 224 -1.51 -35.98 6.67
C GLN A 224 -1.60 -37.26 7.51
N ASP A 225 -1.00 -38.36 7.05
CA ASP A 225 -0.98 -39.61 7.82
C ASP A 225 -0.19 -39.50 9.13
N LYS A 226 0.71 -38.51 9.25
CA LYS A 226 1.65 -38.36 10.36
C LYS A 226 1.36 -37.16 11.25
N PHE A 227 0.70 -36.14 10.71
CA PHE A 227 0.51 -34.86 11.35
C PHE A 227 -0.89 -34.32 11.06
N ASP A 228 -1.46 -33.63 12.04
CA ASP A 228 -2.65 -32.82 11.81
C ASP A 228 -2.21 -31.52 11.14
N LEU A 229 -2.64 -31.32 9.90
CA LEU A 229 -2.26 -30.16 9.09
C LEU A 229 -3.40 -29.15 9.01
N ALA A 230 -3.08 -27.87 9.16
CA ALA A 230 -4.00 -26.76 8.96
C ALA A 230 -3.32 -25.68 8.11
N LEU A 231 -4.06 -25.04 7.19
CA LEU A 231 -3.54 -23.85 6.52
C LEU A 231 -3.36 -22.73 7.56
N ALA A 232 -2.16 -22.16 7.62
CA ALA A 232 -1.85 -21.03 8.49
C ALA A 232 -1.96 -19.70 7.73
N SER A 233 -1.63 -19.70 6.45
CA SER A 233 -1.78 -18.53 5.58
C SER A 233 -1.92 -18.93 4.13
N VAL A 234 -2.72 -18.17 3.39
CA VAL A 234 -2.71 -18.13 1.93
C VAL A 234 -2.56 -16.68 1.52
N THR A 235 -1.49 -16.34 0.81
CA THR A 235 -1.18 -14.97 0.39
C THR A 235 -1.22 -14.85 -1.12
N LEU A 236 -1.83 -13.78 -1.63
CA LEU A 236 -1.85 -13.41 -3.03
C LEU A 236 -0.64 -12.52 -3.36
N SER A 237 0.03 -12.80 -4.47
CA SER A 237 1.15 -12.01 -4.98
C SER A 237 1.10 -11.87 -6.52
N GLY A 238 1.95 -11.01 -7.07
CA GLY A 238 2.04 -10.76 -8.52
C GLY A 238 1.23 -9.54 -8.99
N GLY A 239 0.78 -9.56 -10.25
CA GLY A 239 0.03 -8.47 -10.87
C GLY A 239 0.90 -7.37 -11.49
N PRO A 240 0.40 -6.13 -11.60
CA PRO A 240 1.17 -5.01 -12.11
C PRO A 240 2.41 -4.76 -11.26
N GLN A 241 3.55 -4.53 -11.91
CA GLN A 241 4.83 -4.32 -11.24
C GLN A 241 5.72 -3.38 -12.03
N LYS A 242 6.74 -2.82 -11.37
CA LYS A 242 7.79 -2.02 -12.01
C LYS A 242 9.14 -2.70 -11.89
N GLU A 243 9.81 -2.87 -13.03
CA GLU A 243 11.11 -3.54 -13.11
C GLU A 243 12.25 -2.53 -13.34
N PRO A 244 13.45 -2.75 -12.78
CA PRO A 244 14.64 -1.96 -13.11
C PRO A 244 14.98 -2.08 -14.61
N GLY A 245 15.02 -0.93 -15.30
CA GLY A 245 15.46 -0.82 -16.70
C GLY A 245 16.69 0.08 -16.86
N ARG A 246 17.21 0.16 -18.09
CA ARG A 246 18.43 0.94 -18.41
C ARG A 246 18.30 2.45 -18.19
N SER A 247 17.08 2.98 -18.28
CA SER A 247 16.78 4.42 -18.19
C SER A 247 15.79 4.77 -17.08
N GLY A 248 15.53 3.86 -16.15
CA GLY A 248 14.51 4.00 -15.11
C GLY A 248 13.65 2.76 -14.98
N LEU A 249 12.50 2.88 -14.31
CA LEU A 249 11.55 1.79 -14.15
C LEU A 249 10.75 1.56 -15.43
N ARG A 250 10.41 0.29 -15.68
CA ARG A 250 9.51 -0.11 -16.77
C ARG A 250 8.31 -0.83 -16.19
N ASP A 251 7.12 -0.49 -16.68
CA ASP A 251 5.90 -1.20 -16.35
C ASP A 251 5.97 -2.64 -16.89
N ALA A 252 5.64 -3.58 -16.02
CA ALA A 252 5.58 -5.00 -16.31
C ALA A 252 4.35 -5.60 -15.61
N PHE A 253 4.04 -6.84 -15.96
CA PHE A 253 2.93 -7.56 -15.36
C PHE A 253 3.34 -9.01 -15.12
N ALA A 254 3.30 -9.43 -13.87
CA ALA A 254 3.40 -10.82 -13.47
C ALA A 254 1.99 -11.40 -13.33
N LYS A 255 1.81 -12.69 -13.66
CA LYS A 255 0.55 -13.37 -13.37
C LYS A 255 0.32 -13.37 -11.86
N PHE A 256 -0.94 -13.19 -11.44
CA PHE A 256 -1.28 -13.38 -10.04
C PHE A 256 -1.04 -14.83 -9.65
N THR A 257 -0.47 -15.03 -8.46
CA THR A 257 -0.23 -16.36 -7.89
C THR A 257 -0.59 -16.33 -6.41
N ILE A 258 -0.66 -17.51 -5.81
CA ILE A 258 -0.81 -17.65 -4.37
C ILE A 258 0.35 -18.46 -3.80
N ASP A 259 0.71 -18.14 -2.56
CA ASP A 259 1.61 -18.92 -1.73
C ASP A 259 0.88 -19.34 -0.46
N ALA A 260 1.16 -20.54 0.04
CA ALA A 260 0.51 -21.04 1.25
C ALA A 260 1.52 -21.64 2.24
N LYS A 261 1.25 -21.39 3.53
CA LYS A 261 1.95 -22.04 4.64
C LYS A 261 0.97 -22.92 5.40
N VAL A 262 1.45 -24.09 5.79
CA VAL A 262 0.69 -25.07 6.57
C VAL A 262 1.31 -25.18 7.95
N ALA A 263 0.50 -25.02 8.98
CA ALA A 263 0.84 -25.40 10.34
C ALA A 263 0.68 -26.91 10.49
N TYR A 264 1.59 -27.53 11.25
CA TYR A 264 1.48 -28.94 11.61
C TYR A 264 1.50 -29.11 13.13
N VAL A 265 0.67 -30.03 13.62
CA VAL A 265 0.71 -30.51 15.00
C VAL A 265 0.98 -32.01 14.97
N ASN A 266 1.85 -32.48 15.86
CA ASN A 266 2.04 -33.92 16.04
C ASN A 266 0.96 -34.43 17.00
N PRO A 267 0.05 -35.31 16.56
CA PRO A 267 -1.02 -35.82 17.41
C PRO A 267 -0.52 -36.64 18.62
N ASN A 268 0.75 -37.07 18.61
CA ASN A 268 1.37 -37.88 19.67
C ASN A 268 2.20 -37.07 20.68
N LYS A 269 2.06 -35.74 20.72
CA LYS A 269 2.72 -34.86 21.71
C LYS A 269 1.72 -34.04 22.50
#